data_AF-A8ZMC1-F1
#
_entry.id   AF-A8ZMC1-F1
#
_cell.length_a   1.000
_cell.length_b   1.000
_cell.length_c   1.000
_cell.angle_alpha   90.00
_cell.angle_beta   90.00
_cell.angle_gamma   90.00
#
_symmetry.space_group_name_H-M   'P 1'
#
loop_
_entity.id
_entity.type
_entity.pdbx_description
1 polymer ?
#
loop_
_entity_poly.entity_id
_entity_poly.type
_entity_poly.pdbx_seq_one_letter_code
_entity_poly.pdbx_strand_id
1 'polypeptide(L)' 'MVGDIDLFAQECIAYATKLSAAGIPAELHVYPGGVHGFEDANPEARISKQFLATRDSTLKAALENQI' A
#
# COMPACT_ATOMS: atom_id res chain seq x y z
N MET A 1 0.34 -1.90 -0.82
CA MET A 1 0.98 -0.81 -0.04
C MET A 1 2.04 -1.47 0.83
N VAL A 2 3.22 -0.89 1.00
CA VAL A 2 4.31 -1.50 1.80
C VAL A 2 5.29 -0.42 2.30
N GLY A 3 5.97 -0.65 3.41
CA GLY A 3 7.09 0.18 3.83
C GLY A 3 8.39 -0.18 3.09
N ASP A 4 9.31 0.76 2.89
CA ASP A 4 10.59 0.48 2.20
C ASP A 4 11.62 -0.26 3.07
N ILE A 5 11.46 -0.28 4.39
CA ILE A 5 12.29 -1.05 5.35
C ILE A 5 11.62 -2.41 5.66
N ASP A 6 10.47 -2.72 5.05
CA ASP A 6 9.81 -4.02 5.17
C ASP A 6 10.58 -5.10 4.40
N LEU A 7 10.76 -6.28 5.01
CA LEU A 7 11.36 -7.46 4.37
C LEU A 7 10.62 -7.87 3.09
N PHE A 8 9.32 -7.57 3.00
CA PHE A 8 8.48 -7.89 1.87
C PHE A 8 8.43 -6.79 0.79
N ALA A 9 9.16 -5.68 0.95
CA ALA A 9 9.09 -4.54 0.02
C ALA A 9 9.37 -4.96 -1.43
N GLN A 10 10.45 -5.71 -1.66
CA GLN A 10 10.82 -6.18 -3.00
C GLN A 10 9.83 -7.21 -3.55
N GLU A 11 9.29 -8.07 -2.69
CA GLU A 11 8.26 -9.04 -3.09
C GLU A 11 6.97 -8.33 -3.53
N CYS A 12 6.51 -7.34 -2.76
CA CYS A 12 5.34 -6.52 -3.09
C CYS A 12 5.52 -5.79 -4.42
N ILE A 13 6.71 -5.21 -4.66
CA ILE A 13 7.05 -4.56 -5.94
C ILE A 13 6.99 -5.58 -7.07
N ALA A 14 7.66 -6.73 -6.93
CA ALA A 14 7.67 -7.77 -7.95
C ALA A 14 6.26 -8.29 -8.27
N TYR A 15 5.41 -8.45 -7.26
CA TYR A 15 4.03 -8.90 -7.45
C TYR A 15 3.19 -7.86 -8.19
N ALA A 16 3.26 -6.59 -7.79
CA ALA A 16 2.57 -5.51 -8.49
C ALA A 16 3.03 -5.36 -9.96
N THR A 17 4.34 -5.51 -10.21
CA THR A 17 4.89 -5.54 -11.57
C THR A 17 4.33 -6.71 -12.39
N LYS A 18 4.21 -7.90 -11.81
CA LYS A 18 3.62 -9.06 -12.49
C LYS A 18 2.15 -8.84 -12.85
N LEU A 19 1.36 -8.25 -11.94
CA LEU A 19 -0.04 -7.89 -12.22
C LEU A 19 -0.15 -6.91 -13.39
N SER A 20 0.66 -5.84 -13.35
CA SER A 20 0.71 -4.84 -14.41
C SER A 20 1.12 -5.44 -15.75
N ALA A 21 2.15 -6.30 -15.78
CA ALA A 21 2.60 -7.00 -16.98
C ALA A 21 1.55 -7.97 -17.54
N ALA A 22 0.66 -8.51 -16.70
CA ALA A 22 -0.47 -9.34 -17.11
C ALA A 22 -1.70 -8.53 -17.57
N GLY A 23 -1.61 -7.19 -17.60
CA GLY A 23 -2.73 -6.32 -17.96
C GLY A 23 -3.78 -6.18 -16.86
N ILE A 24 -3.49 -6.63 -15.63
CA ILE A 24 -4.38 -6.45 -14.48
C ILE A 24 -4.11 -5.07 -13.89
N PRO A 25 -5.11 -4.17 -13.80
CA PRO A 25 -4.95 -2.88 -13.17
C PRO A 25 -4.51 -3.04 -11.71
N ALA A 26 -3.38 -2.47 -11.35
CA ALA A 26 -2.82 -2.52 -10.01
C ALA A 26 -2.13 -1.20 -9.66
N GLU A 27 -2.26 -0.78 -8.42
CA GLU A 27 -1.59 0.40 -7.86
C GLU A 27 -0.78 -0.03 -6.62
N LEU A 28 0.49 0.36 -6.56
CA LEU A 28 1.36 0.08 -5.43
C LEU A 28 1.92 1.39 -4.85
N HIS A 29 1.66 1.59 -3.56
CA HIS A 29 2.28 2.66 -2.77
C HIS A 29 3.41 2.09 -1.91
N VAL A 30 4.58 2.70 -1.98
CA VAL A 30 5.74 2.40 -1.13
C VAL A 30 5.98 3.59 -0.20
N TYR A 31 6.02 3.36 1.11
CA TYR A 31 6.12 4.38 2.15
C TYR A 31 7.53 4.45 2.72
N PRO A 32 8.27 5.56 2.52
CA PRO A 32 9.62 5.73 3.05
C PRO A 32 9.67 5.71 4.58
N GLY A 33 10.62 4.96 5.14
CA GLY A 33 10.80 4.77 6.58
C GLY A 33 9.83 3.78 7.23
N GLY A 34 8.97 3.12 6.45
CA GLY A 34 8.00 2.15 6.97
C GLY A 34 8.65 0.79 7.21
N VAL A 35 8.58 0.30 8.45
CA VAL A 35 8.83 -1.11 8.80
C VAL A 35 7.55 -1.94 8.63
N HIS A 36 7.64 -3.26 8.71
CA HIS A 36 6.44 -4.10 8.68
C HIS A 36 5.44 -3.71 9.80
N GLY A 37 4.19 -3.45 9.45
CA GLY A 37 3.14 -3.05 10.40
C GLY A 37 3.36 -1.67 11.06
N PHE A 38 4.04 -0.73 10.39
CA PHE A 38 4.33 0.60 10.95
C PHE A 38 3.07 1.36 11.40
N GLU A 39 1.94 1.11 10.74
CA GLU A 39 0.64 1.69 11.03
C GLU A 39 0.10 1.31 12.41
N ASP A 40 0.38 0.09 12.86
CA ASP A 40 -0.01 -0.42 14.18
C ASP A 40 1.06 -0.14 15.23
N ALA A 41 2.34 -0.19 14.84
CA ALA A 41 3.47 0.07 15.73
C ALA A 41 3.49 1.51 16.26
N ASN A 42 3.11 2.48 15.41
CA ASN A 42 2.89 3.86 15.82
C ASN A 42 1.79 4.52 14.98
N PRO A 43 0.51 4.43 15.39
CA PRO A 43 -0.61 5.00 14.66
C PRO A 43 -0.53 6.52 14.49
N GLU A 44 0.17 7.20 15.40
CA GLU A 44 0.28 8.66 15.38
C GLU A 44 1.35 9.19 14.42
N ALA A 45 2.24 8.32 13.93
CA ALA A 45 3.26 8.70 12.97
C ALA A 45 2.63 9.25 11.68
N ARG A 46 3.27 10.25 11.08
CA ARG A 46 2.81 10.87 9.83
C ARG A 46 2.62 9.84 8.72
N ILE A 47 3.53 8.87 8.60
CA ILE A 47 3.47 7.81 7.57
C ILE A 47 2.27 6.88 7.81
N SER A 48 1.95 6.55 9.06
CA SER A 48 0.82 5.70 9.45
C SER A 48 -0.50 6.35 9.09
N LYS A 49 -0.68 7.62 9.44
CA LYS A 49 -1.88 8.39 9.06
C LYS A 49 -2.06 8.50 7.55
N GLN A 50 -0.96 8.72 6.82
CA GLN A 50 -1.00 8.77 5.35
C GLN A 50 -1.38 7.42 4.76
N PHE A 51 -0.79 6.33 5.23
CA PHE A 51 -1.12 4.97 4.82
C PHE A 51 -2.60 4.66 5.04
N LEU A 52 -3.13 4.90 6.25
CA LEU A 52 -4.52 4.61 6.59
C LEU A 52 -5.50 5.43 5.71
N ALA A 53 -5.23 6.72 5.53
CA ALA A 53 -6.06 7.57 4.67
C ALA A 53 -6.08 7.11 3.21
N THR A 54 -4.92 6.73 2.64
CA THR A 54 -4.84 6.17 1.28
C THR A 54 -5.60 4.85 1.21
N ARG A 55 -5.39 3.91 2.14
CA ARG A 55 -6.08 2.61 2.15
C ARG A 55 -7.60 2.79 2.16
N ASP A 56 -8.11 3.62 3.07
CA ASP A 56 -9.54 3.80 3.28
C ASP A 56 -10.19 4.51 2.08
N SER A 57 -9.53 5.53 1.52
CA SER A 57 -10.03 6.24 0.33
C SER A 57 -10.00 5.36 -0.93
N THR A 58 -8.94 4.58 -1.15
CA THR A 58 -8.84 3.64 -2.27
C THR A 58 -9.91 2.55 -2.18
N LEU A 59 -10.12 1.98 -0.99
CA LEU A 59 -11.16 0.96 -0.78
C LEU A 59 -12.56 1.54 -1.05
N LYS A 60 -12.84 2.74 -0.53
CA LYS A 60 -14.10 3.43 -0.77
C LYS A 60 -14.34 3.63 -2.28
N ALA A 61 -13.37 4.19 -2.98
CA ALA A 61 -13.47 4.43 -4.42
C ALA A 61 -13.66 3.12 -5.21
N ALA A 62 -12.98 2.04 -4.81
CA ALA A 62 -13.13 0.74 -5.46
C ALA A 62 -14.54 0.17 -5.30
N LEU A 63 -15.15 0.31 -4.13
CA LEU A 63 -16.52 -0.16 -3.87
C LEU A 63 -17.59 0.72 -4.52
N GLU A 64 -17.35 2.03 -4.61
CA GLU A 64 -18.26 2.96 -5.29
C GLU A 64 -18.25 2.79 -6.81
N ASN A 65 -17.11 2.47 -7.40
CA ASN A 65 -16.96 2.25 -8.85
C ASN A 65 -17.41 0.85 -9.34
N GLN A 66 -18.01 0.04 -8.47
CA GLN A 66 -18.55 -1.29 -8.81
C GLN A 66 -20.08 -1.33 -8.98
N ILE A 67 -20.77 -0.16 -8.94
CA ILE A 67 -22.21 -0.01 -9.20
C ILE A 67 -22.44 0.75 -10.51
#